data_AF-A0A3R6KPE6-F1
#
_entry.id   AF-A0A3R6KPE6-F1
#
_cell.length_a   1.000
_cell.length_b   1.000
_cell.length_c   1.000
_cell.angle_alpha   90.00
_cell.angle_beta   90.00
_cell.angle_gamma   90.00
#
_symmetry.space_group_name_H-M   'P 1'
#
loop_
_entity.id
_entity.type
_entity.pdbx_description
1 polymer ?
#
loop_
_entity_poly.entity_id
_entity_poly.type
_entity_poly.pdbx_seq_one_letter_code
_entity_poly.pdbx_strand_id
1 'polypeptide(L)' 'MDKVTMSVQEMAMQMGISLSKAYALTREADFPIVRVGKRVLVPVSEFKVWLSARATEK' A
#
# COMPACT_ATOMS: atom_id res chain seq x y z
N MET A 1 18.05 -8.40 4.53
CA MET A 1 17.88 -6.95 4.39
C MET A 1 16.40 -6.69 4.22
N ASP A 2 15.78 -5.96 5.13
CA ASP A 2 14.33 -5.71 5.08
C ASP A 2 13.99 -4.80 3.90
N LYS A 3 12.92 -5.14 3.18
CA LYS A 3 12.41 -4.29 2.09
C LYS A 3 11.78 -3.03 2.71
N VAL A 4 12.25 -1.86 2.26
CA VAL A 4 11.70 -0.56 2.68
C VAL A 4 10.48 -0.15 1.86
N THR A 5 10.32 -0.71 0.65
CA THR A 5 9.16 -0.51 -0.22
C THR A 5 8.69 -1.84 -0.82
N MET A 6 7.43 -1.89 -1.20
CA MET A 6 6.82 -2.98 -1.95
C MET A 6 6.05 -2.43 -3.16
N SER A 7 5.89 -3.24 -4.19
CA SER A 7 5.01 -2.94 -5.32
C SER A 7 3.53 -3.08 -4.92
N VAL A 8 2.64 -2.47 -5.71
CA VAL A 8 1.18 -2.62 -5.53
C VAL A 8 0.76 -4.09 -5.64
N GLN A 9 1.44 -4.87 -6.46
CA GLN A 9 1.18 -6.31 -6.61
C GLN A 9 1.60 -7.10 -5.37
N GLU A 10 2.78 -6.82 -4.80
CA GLU A 10 3.21 -7.45 -3.54
C GLU A 10 2.25 -7.11 -2.40
N MET A 11 1.82 -5.85 -2.31
CA MET A 11 0.81 -5.41 -1.34
C MET A 11 -0.52 -6.14 -1.51
N ALA A 12 -1.01 -6.29 -2.75
CA ALA A 12 -2.24 -7.02 -3.05
C ALA A 12 -2.18 -8.48 -2.58
N MET A 13 -1.05 -9.17 -2.84
CA MET A 13 -0.81 -10.55 -2.40
C MET A 13 -0.77 -10.64 -0.87
N GLN A 14 -0.09 -9.70 -0.20
CA GLN A 14 0.00 -9.67 1.27
C GLN A 14 -1.36 -9.42 1.94
N MET A 15 -2.18 -8.54 1.37
CA MET A 15 -3.52 -8.26 1.88
C MET A 15 -4.55 -9.32 1.51
N GLY A 16 -4.25 -10.23 0.58
CA GLY A 16 -5.21 -11.20 0.06
C GLY A 16 -6.35 -10.57 -0.74
N ILE A 17 -6.08 -9.47 -1.46
CA ILE A 17 -7.07 -8.75 -2.27
C ILE A 17 -6.75 -8.82 -3.77
N SER A 18 -7.75 -8.55 -4.61
CA SER A 18 -7.53 -8.45 -6.06
C SER A 18 -6.63 -7.25 -6.41
N LEU A 19 -5.87 -7.40 -7.49
CA LEU A 19 -5.01 -6.32 -8.00
C LEU A 19 -5.81 -5.06 -8.35
N SER A 20 -7.05 -5.21 -8.83
CA SER A 20 -7.97 -4.10 -9.10
C SER A 20 -8.29 -3.30 -7.84
N LYS A 21 -8.57 -3.97 -6.71
CA LYS A 21 -8.79 -3.31 -5.42
C LYS A 21 -7.53 -2.63 -4.90
N ALA A 22 -6.38 -3.28 -5.03
CA ALA A 22 -5.09 -2.68 -4.65
C ALA A 22 -4.81 -1.38 -5.42
N TYR A 23 -5.04 -1.34 -6.73
CA TYR A 23 -4.93 -0.10 -7.50
C TYR A 23 -6.00 0.94 -7.17
N ALA A 24 -7.20 0.53 -6.73
CA ALA A 24 -8.20 1.47 -6.23
C ALA A 24 -7.69 2.17 -4.96
N LEU A 25 -7.12 1.41 -4.01
CA LEU A 25 -6.50 1.97 -2.78
C LEU A 25 -5.44 3.02 -3.11
N THR A 26 -4.58 2.79 -4.11
CA THR A 26 -3.54 3.77 -4.50
C THR A 26 -4.06 5.11 -5.02
N ARG A 27 -5.37 5.25 -5.23
CA ARG A 27 -6.02 6.50 -5.63
C ARG A 27 -6.69 7.22 -4.47
N GLU A 28 -6.75 6.61 -3.29
CA GLU A 28 -7.27 7.23 -2.08
C GLU A 28 -6.26 8.27 -1.57
N ALA A 29 -6.77 9.39 -1.05
CA ALA A 29 -5.95 10.56 -0.71
C ALA A 29 -4.98 10.30 0.45
N ASP A 30 -5.33 9.37 1.33
CA ASP A 30 -4.60 8.95 2.53
C ASP A 30 -3.70 7.74 2.30
N PHE A 31 -3.71 7.15 1.10
CA PHE A 31 -2.98 5.90 0.86
C PHE A 31 -1.47 6.15 0.67
N PRO A 32 -0.59 5.43 1.40
CA PRO A 32 0.84 5.70 1.39
C PRO A 32 1.50 5.19 0.10
N ILE A 33 1.75 6.10 -0.84
CA ILE A 33 2.48 5.83 -2.09
C ILE A 33 3.63 6.79 -2.31
N VAL A 34 4.68 6.27 -2.95
CA VAL A 34 5.79 7.04 -3.48
C VAL A 34 5.87 6.80 -4.98
N ARG A 35 5.93 7.88 -5.75
CA ARG A 35 6.08 7.83 -7.22
C ARG A 35 7.54 8.07 -7.58
N VAL A 36 8.17 7.08 -8.21
CA VAL A 36 9.55 7.18 -8.74
C VAL A 36 9.48 6.99 -10.25
N GLY A 37 9.46 8.11 -10.98
CA GLY A 37 9.19 8.12 -12.41
C GLY A 37 7.81 7.53 -12.71
N LYS A 38 7.77 6.44 -13.51
CA LYS A 38 6.52 5.73 -13.85
C LYS A 38 6.12 4.67 -12.82
N ARG A 39 6.94 4.39 -11.81
CA ARG A 39 6.68 3.34 -10.81
C ARG A 39 5.95 3.90 -9.61
N VAL A 40 4.97 3.14 -9.12
CA VAL A 40 4.28 3.37 -7.84
C VAL A 40 4.81 2.35 -6.85
N LEU A 41 5.35 2.84 -5.74
CA LEU A 41 5.88 2.05 -4.64
C LEU A 41 5.07 2.35 -3.38
N VAL A 42 4.91 1.33 -2.54
CA VAL A 42 4.23 1.41 -1.25
C VAL A 42 5.29 1.26 -0.16
N PRO A 43 5.58 2.31 0.62
CA PRO A 43 6.47 2.22 1.77
C PRO A 43 5.93 1.25 2.82
N VAL A 44 6.77 0.31 3.28
CA VAL A 44 6.30 -0.79 4.14
C VAL A 44 5.90 -0.28 5.53
N SER A 45 6.63 0.68 6.08
CA SER A 45 6.37 1.28 7.39
C SER A 45 5.02 2.01 7.42
N GLU A 46 4.78 2.86 6.44
CA GLU A 46 3.62 3.74 6.34
C GLU A 46 2.37 2.94 6.00
N PHE A 47 2.51 1.90 5.16
CA PHE A 47 1.43 0.96 4.90
C PHE A 47 0.95 0.23 6.15
N LYS A 48 1.87 -0.17 7.06
CA LYS A 48 1.49 -0.76 8.35
C LYS A 48 0.73 0.23 9.23
N VAL A 49 1.19 1.48 9.30
CA VAL A 49 0.50 2.54 10.06
C VAL A 49 -0.90 2.78 9.50
N TRP A 50 -1.03 2.87 8.18
CA TRP A 50 -2.31 3.04 7.50
C TRP A 50 -3.28 1.88 7.79
N LEU A 51 -2.81 0.62 7.76
CA LEU A 51 -3.62 -0.54 8.13
C LEU A 51 -4.10 -0.48 9.59
N SER A 52 -3.21 -0.11 10.52
CA SER A 52 -3.57 0.02 11.94
C SER A 52 -4.60 1.13 12.19
N ALA A 53 -4.47 2.26 11.48
CA ALA A 53 -5.45 3.35 11.55
C ALA A 53 -6.84 2.88 11.11
N ARG A 54 -6.93 2.21 9.95
CA ARG A 54 -8.20 1.67 9.43
C ARG A 54 -8.82 0.57 10.27
N ALA A 55 -8.00 -0.24 10.93
CA ALA A 55 -8.50 -1.27 11.85
C ALA A 55 -9.15 -0.68 13.11
N THR A 56 -8.85 0.59 13.44
CA THR A 56 -9.33 1.27 14.65
C THR A 56 -10.47 2.24 14.38
N GLU A 57 -10.72 2.60 13.12
CA GLU A 57 -11.93 3.31 12.70
C GLU A 57 -13.16 2.41 12.95
N LYS A 58 -13.99 2.79 13.92
CA LYS A 58 -15.26 2.14 14.26
C LYS A 58 -16.43 2.79 13.53
#